data_AF-A0A7C2WRP6-F1
#
_entry.id   AF-A0A7C2WRP6-F1
#
_cell.length_a   1.000
_cell.length_b   1.000
_cell.length_c   1.000
_cell.angle_alpha   90.00
_cell.angle_beta   90.00
_cell.angle_gamma   90.00
#
_symmetry.space_group_name_H-M   'P 1'
#
loop_
_entity.id
_entity.type
_entity.pdbx_description
1 polymer ?
#
loop_
_entity_poly.entity_id
_entity_poly.type
_entity_poly.pdbx_seq_one_letter_code
_entity_poly.pdbx_strand_id
1 'polypeptide(L)'
;MRLLQSIPVCVGVILVTMMPASTLANSSENLYEEDGQVFDDWDVCRTRCIGQDGFFQVLPEAKFRPVITFESLGENADRAYQLGQGFAKDYQDLSQRAEKIFAFARNKIRYTPDGDQFGFEEFAQNADEVATAIEQQGFAYGDCEDYAILLAVMYKGASCRSAIVLAPDHASTLVYLPGYKRANRSLCLDDESGWVWAEATGRNNALGWMPERYMGVQLVACEVTDEALTTPQPPAKSPATVIQKGGAAGVNISPFFSVIALMWLLSLFRRRR
;
A
#
# COMPACT_ATOMS: atom_id res chain seq x y z
N MET A 1 -39.39 4.19 -66.40
CA MET A 1 -38.32 3.39 -67.03
C MET A 1 -36.99 4.02 -66.62
N ARG A 2 -36.16 3.31 -65.84
CA ARG A 2 -34.78 3.65 -65.36
C ARG A 2 -34.72 4.81 -64.35
N LEU A 3 -34.61 4.63 -63.02
CA LEU A 3 -33.58 3.97 -62.18
C LEU A 3 -32.20 4.63 -62.37
N LEU A 4 -31.67 5.24 -61.28
CA LEU A 4 -30.29 5.71 -60.97
C LEU A 4 -30.44 7.03 -60.18
N GLN A 5 -29.89 7.27 -58.98
CA GLN A 5 -28.95 6.55 -58.15
C GLN A 5 -28.95 7.24 -56.78
N SER A 6 -29.05 6.46 -55.72
CA SER A 6 -28.77 6.89 -54.35
C SER A 6 -27.26 7.06 -54.18
N ILE A 7 -26.80 8.16 -53.58
CA ILE A 7 -25.51 8.18 -52.87
C ILE A 7 -25.76 8.76 -51.46
N PRO A 8 -25.45 8.00 -50.40
CA PRO A 8 -25.73 8.37 -49.02
C PRO A 8 -24.75 9.43 -48.48
N VAL A 9 -25.27 10.25 -47.58
CA VAL A 9 -24.53 11.22 -46.77
C VAL A 9 -23.50 10.47 -45.91
N CYS A 10 -22.21 10.60 -46.22
CA CYS A 10 -21.13 10.16 -45.34
C CYS A 10 -21.02 11.13 -44.15
N VAL A 11 -21.77 10.88 -43.07
CA VAL A 11 -21.43 11.43 -41.74
C VAL A 11 -20.33 10.54 -41.17
N GLY A 12 -19.08 10.99 -41.32
CA GLY A 12 -17.96 10.40 -40.58
C GLY A 12 -18.09 10.75 -39.11
N VAL A 13 -18.51 9.79 -38.29
CA VAL A 13 -18.39 9.88 -36.83
C VAL A 13 -16.91 9.66 -36.49
N ILE A 14 -16.16 10.75 -36.32
CA ILE A 14 -14.84 10.70 -35.71
C ILE A 14 -15.07 10.52 -34.21
N LEU A 15 -15.12 9.26 -33.77
CA LEU A 15 -15.02 8.93 -32.36
C LEU A 15 -13.56 9.15 -31.96
N VAL A 16 -13.22 10.39 -31.59
CA VAL A 16 -11.96 10.68 -30.88
C VAL A 16 -12.08 9.97 -29.55
N THR A 17 -11.45 8.80 -29.44
CA THR A 17 -11.15 8.19 -28.17
C THR A 17 -10.23 9.16 -27.44
N MET A 18 -10.78 9.99 -26.55
CA MET A 18 -9.98 10.68 -25.55
C MET A 18 -9.38 9.58 -24.68
N MET A 19 -8.15 9.16 -25.02
CA MET A 19 -7.32 8.54 -24.01
C MET A 19 -7.18 9.60 -22.92
N PRO A 20 -7.55 9.32 -21.66
CA PRO A 20 -7.22 10.23 -20.59
C PRO A 20 -5.71 10.43 -20.68
N ALA A 21 -5.29 11.68 -20.82
CA ALA A 21 -3.89 12.02 -20.67
C ALA A 21 -3.51 11.46 -19.31
N SER A 22 -2.64 10.45 -19.29
CA SER A 22 -1.99 9.99 -18.09
C SER A 22 -1.24 11.22 -17.58
N THR A 23 -1.84 11.93 -16.63
CA THR A 23 -1.10 12.87 -15.79
C THR A 23 0.00 12.01 -15.18
N LEU A 24 1.24 12.23 -15.61
CA LEU A 24 2.39 11.60 -15.00
C LEU A 24 2.30 11.97 -13.53
N ALA A 25 2.02 10.98 -12.69
CA ALA A 25 2.07 11.12 -11.26
C ALA A 25 3.48 11.62 -10.89
N ASN A 26 3.58 12.54 -9.94
CA ASN A 26 4.87 12.87 -9.37
C ASN A 26 5.20 11.73 -8.39
N SER A 27 6.01 10.76 -8.79
CA SER A 27 6.68 9.90 -7.80
C SER A 27 7.70 10.76 -7.04
N SER A 28 8.07 10.38 -5.81
CA SER A 28 9.25 10.99 -5.20
C SER A 28 10.42 10.67 -6.11
N GLU A 29 11.10 11.69 -6.61
CA GLU A 29 12.28 11.51 -7.46
C GLU A 29 13.54 11.51 -6.62
N ASN A 30 13.48 12.11 -5.42
CA ASN A 30 14.62 12.29 -4.55
C ASN A 30 14.31 11.84 -3.12
N LEU A 31 15.38 11.44 -2.44
CA LEU A 31 15.41 11.30 -0.99
C LEU A 31 16.39 12.34 -0.45
N TYR A 32 16.26 12.74 0.80
CA TYR A 32 17.23 13.59 1.47
C TYR A 32 17.44 13.13 2.92
N GLU A 33 18.60 13.48 3.48
CA GLU A 33 18.92 13.18 4.88
C GLU A 33 18.82 14.44 5.74
N GLU A 34 18.21 14.30 6.92
CA GLU A 34 18.16 15.32 7.96
C GLU A 34 18.18 14.65 9.34
N ASP A 35 19.05 15.10 10.24
CA ASP A 35 19.18 14.57 11.61
C ASP A 35 19.32 13.04 11.70
N GLY A 36 19.99 12.42 10.72
CA GLY A 36 20.19 10.97 10.66
C GLY A 36 18.94 10.18 10.26
N GLN A 37 17.93 10.85 9.71
CA GLN A 37 16.72 10.27 9.15
C GLN A 37 16.65 10.54 7.65
N VAL A 38 15.97 9.67 6.90
CA VAL A 38 15.72 9.85 5.47
C VAL A 38 14.29 10.31 5.26
N PHE A 39 14.12 11.28 4.37
CA PHE A 39 12.84 11.83 3.95
C PHE A 39 12.75 11.85 2.43
N ASP A 40 11.53 11.95 1.92
CA ASP A 40 11.24 12.08 0.49
C ASP A 40 10.79 13.50 0.10
N ASP A 41 10.42 13.69 -1.16
CA ASP A 41 10.00 14.98 -1.71
C ASP A 41 8.69 15.54 -1.09
N TRP A 42 7.97 14.73 -0.30
CA TRP A 42 6.77 15.14 0.45
C TRP A 42 7.04 15.40 1.94
N ASP A 43 8.31 15.42 2.35
CA ASP A 43 8.73 15.48 3.75
C ASP A 43 8.18 14.32 4.60
N VAL A 44 7.91 13.16 3.97
CA VAL A 44 7.58 11.93 4.69
C VAL A 44 8.88 11.25 5.07
N CYS A 45 9.05 11.03 6.38
CA CYS A 45 10.19 10.34 6.95
C CYS A 45 10.09 8.84 6.64
N ARG A 46 10.99 8.34 5.80
CA ARG A 46 11.07 6.94 5.37
C ARG A 46 11.62 6.04 6.46
N THR A 47 12.47 6.57 7.33
CA THR A 47 13.16 5.81 8.39
C THR A 47 12.47 5.86 9.74
N ARG A 48 11.24 6.38 9.79
CA ARG A 48 10.47 6.46 11.03
C ARG A 48 8.99 6.29 10.75
N CYS A 49 8.42 5.32 11.44
CA CYS A 49 7.02 4.97 11.27
C CYS A 49 6.04 5.95 11.95
N ILE A 50 6.40 6.45 13.14
CA ILE A 50 5.53 7.26 14.01
C ILE A 50 5.83 8.75 13.97
N GLY A 51 4.90 9.56 14.48
CA GLY A 51 5.06 11.02 14.54
C GLY A 51 4.39 11.72 13.36
N GLN A 52 4.46 13.05 13.34
CA GLN A 52 3.70 13.85 12.37
C GLN A 52 4.21 13.72 10.93
N ASP A 53 5.48 13.39 10.79
CA ASP A 53 6.21 13.18 9.55
C ASP A 53 6.53 11.70 9.30
N GLY A 54 6.19 10.78 10.20
CA GLY A 54 6.47 9.36 10.00
C GLY A 54 5.57 8.72 8.94
N PHE A 55 6.06 7.71 8.22
CA PHE A 55 5.35 7.12 7.07
C PHE A 55 3.97 6.51 7.39
N PHE A 56 3.70 6.16 8.64
CA PHE A 56 2.39 5.69 9.10
C PHE A 56 1.63 6.66 10.03
N GLN A 57 2.22 7.82 10.35
CA GLN A 57 1.62 8.85 11.19
C GLN A 57 0.77 8.31 12.34
N VAL A 58 1.32 7.40 13.14
CA VAL A 58 0.64 6.91 14.35
C VAL A 58 0.67 8.04 15.39
N LEU A 59 -0.49 8.63 15.63
CA LEU A 59 -0.70 9.77 16.53
C LEU A 59 -1.34 9.34 17.85
N PRO A 60 -1.31 10.19 18.89
CA PRO A 60 -2.06 9.94 20.12
C PRO A 60 -3.54 9.62 19.86
N GLU A 61 -4.16 8.86 20.76
CA GLU A 61 -5.56 8.42 20.65
C GLU A 61 -5.82 7.38 19.55
N ALA A 62 -4.77 6.68 19.10
CA ALA A 62 -4.86 5.67 18.04
C ALA A 62 -5.34 6.23 16.69
N LYS A 63 -5.14 7.53 16.47
CA LYS A 63 -5.28 8.12 15.13
C LYS A 63 -4.13 7.58 14.28
N PHE A 64 -4.46 6.99 13.15
CA PHE A 64 -3.53 6.34 12.25
C PHE A 64 -3.81 6.81 10.83
N ARG A 65 -2.76 7.21 10.12
CA ARG A 65 -2.85 7.69 8.74
C ARG A 65 -1.62 7.21 7.97
N PRO A 66 -1.73 6.18 7.11
CA PRO A 66 -0.61 5.65 6.36
C PRO A 66 -0.19 6.59 5.23
N VAL A 67 0.44 7.71 5.57
CA VAL A 67 0.68 8.83 4.65
C VAL A 67 1.43 8.41 3.39
N ILE A 68 2.40 7.52 3.51
CA ILE A 68 3.18 6.97 2.40
C ILE A 68 2.32 6.29 1.31
N THR A 69 1.15 5.76 1.65
CA THR A 69 0.25 5.17 0.65
C THR A 69 -0.31 6.19 -0.32
N PHE A 70 -0.47 7.45 0.12
CA PHE A 70 -1.04 8.53 -0.67
C PHE A 70 -0.04 9.14 -1.69
N GLU A 71 1.22 8.68 -1.65
CA GLU A 71 2.22 8.94 -2.70
C GLU A 71 1.90 8.15 -3.98
N SER A 72 1.03 7.14 -3.89
CA SER A 72 0.68 6.24 -5.00
C SER A 72 -0.83 6.19 -5.26
N LEU A 73 -1.58 7.21 -4.82
CA LEU A 73 -3.04 7.29 -4.92
C LEU A 73 -3.52 8.66 -5.41
N GLY A 74 -4.80 8.72 -5.80
CA GLY A 74 -5.42 9.93 -6.32
C GLY A 74 -4.70 10.44 -7.57
N GLU A 75 -4.29 11.71 -7.56
CA GLU A 75 -3.50 12.33 -8.63
C GLU A 75 -2.06 11.78 -8.72
N ASN A 76 -1.56 11.13 -7.66
CA ASN A 76 -0.25 10.49 -7.64
C ASN A 76 -0.33 9.00 -8.03
N ALA A 77 -1.49 8.49 -8.46
CA ALA A 77 -1.63 7.09 -8.83
C ALA A 77 -0.76 6.74 -10.04
N ASP A 78 0.17 5.78 -9.86
CA ASP A 78 1.03 5.30 -10.93
C ASP A 78 1.07 3.76 -11.03
N ARG A 79 2.27 3.16 -10.95
CA ARG A 79 2.55 1.81 -11.39
C ARG A 79 1.79 0.77 -10.58
N ALA A 80 1.77 0.88 -9.26
CA ALA A 80 1.05 -0.05 -8.38
C ALA A 80 -0.45 0.00 -8.62
N TYR A 81 -1.00 1.21 -8.77
CA TYR A 81 -2.42 1.41 -9.05
C TYR A 81 -2.80 0.83 -10.43
N GLN A 82 -1.97 1.06 -11.45
CA GLN A 82 -2.15 0.51 -12.79
C GLN A 82 -2.07 -1.02 -12.82
N LEU A 83 -1.19 -1.64 -12.02
CA LEU A 83 -1.17 -3.10 -11.86
C LEU A 83 -2.52 -3.58 -11.31
N GLY A 84 -3.05 -2.91 -10.28
CA GLY A 84 -4.40 -3.16 -9.76
C GLY A 84 -5.49 -3.09 -10.84
N GLN A 85 -5.47 -2.05 -11.67
CA GLN A 85 -6.39 -1.91 -12.81
C GLN A 85 -6.26 -3.05 -13.82
N GLY A 86 -5.04 -3.53 -14.06
CA GLY A 86 -4.78 -4.71 -14.89
C GLY A 86 -5.49 -5.95 -14.34
N PHE A 87 -5.33 -6.23 -13.05
CA PHE A 87 -6.07 -7.32 -12.38
C PHE A 87 -7.59 -7.13 -12.46
N ALA A 88 -8.09 -5.90 -12.39
CA ALA A 88 -9.52 -5.64 -12.53
C ALA A 88 -10.07 -5.95 -13.93
N LYS A 89 -9.27 -5.74 -14.97
CA LYS A 89 -9.62 -6.12 -16.35
C LYS A 89 -9.64 -7.64 -16.51
N ASP A 90 -8.63 -8.32 -15.99
CA ASP A 90 -8.44 -9.76 -16.15
C ASP A 90 -9.39 -10.60 -15.30
N TYR A 91 -9.79 -10.10 -14.12
CA TYR A 91 -10.60 -10.84 -13.15
C TYR A 91 -11.86 -10.05 -12.77
N GLN A 92 -13.00 -10.44 -13.34
CA GLN A 92 -14.28 -9.76 -13.12
C GLN A 92 -14.89 -10.07 -11.74
N ASP A 93 -14.69 -11.28 -11.22
CA ASP A 93 -15.11 -11.64 -9.86
C ASP A 93 -14.22 -10.96 -8.82
N LEU A 94 -14.83 -10.22 -7.88
CA LEU A 94 -14.12 -9.42 -6.89
C LEU A 94 -13.24 -10.28 -5.96
N SER A 95 -13.73 -11.45 -5.54
CA SER A 95 -12.99 -12.35 -4.67
C SER A 95 -11.78 -12.94 -5.40
N GLN A 96 -11.98 -13.41 -6.62
CA GLN A 96 -10.90 -13.94 -7.47
C GLN A 96 -9.87 -12.86 -7.77
N ARG A 97 -10.29 -11.64 -8.12
CA ARG A 97 -9.41 -10.50 -8.34
C ARG A 97 -8.54 -10.24 -7.11
N ALA A 98 -9.17 -10.18 -5.94
CA ALA A 98 -8.44 -9.90 -4.70
C ALA A 98 -7.45 -11.02 -4.34
N GLU A 99 -7.80 -12.28 -4.59
CA GLU A 99 -6.89 -13.42 -4.42
C GLU A 99 -5.70 -13.38 -5.38
N LYS A 100 -5.89 -12.90 -6.61
CA LYS A 100 -4.84 -12.80 -7.61
C LYS A 100 -3.85 -11.68 -7.31
N ILE A 101 -4.34 -10.55 -6.82
CA ILE A 101 -3.51 -9.46 -6.30
C ILE A 101 -2.72 -9.93 -5.07
N PHE A 102 -3.39 -10.59 -4.12
CA PHE A 102 -2.73 -11.16 -2.94
C PHE A 102 -1.59 -12.11 -3.33
N ALA A 103 -1.87 -13.05 -4.24
CA ALA A 103 -0.89 -14.02 -4.71
C ALA A 103 0.24 -13.35 -5.50
N PHE A 104 -0.02 -12.26 -6.22
CA PHE A 104 1.00 -11.48 -6.90
C PHE A 104 2.01 -10.92 -5.90
N ALA A 105 1.57 -10.16 -4.90
CA ALA A 105 2.47 -9.59 -3.88
C ALA A 105 3.28 -10.67 -3.16
N ARG A 106 2.60 -11.72 -2.67
CA ARG A 106 3.23 -12.86 -1.97
C ARG A 106 4.32 -13.55 -2.78
N ASN A 107 4.13 -13.66 -4.10
CA ASN A 107 5.06 -14.39 -4.96
C ASN A 107 6.15 -13.49 -5.54
N LYS A 108 5.95 -12.16 -5.54
CA LYS A 108 6.83 -11.19 -6.19
C LYS A 108 7.70 -10.41 -5.22
N ILE A 109 7.38 -10.38 -3.94
CA ILE A 109 8.24 -9.76 -2.93
C ILE A 109 8.98 -10.86 -2.17
N ARG A 110 10.25 -10.58 -1.85
CA ARG A 110 11.09 -11.43 -1.00
C ARG A 110 11.25 -10.74 0.33
N TYR A 111 10.63 -11.33 1.37
CA TYR A 111 10.69 -10.78 2.72
C TYR A 111 12.14 -10.55 3.17
N THR A 112 12.49 -9.29 3.45
CA THR A 112 13.85 -8.86 3.83
C THR A 112 13.71 -7.71 4.82
N PRO A 113 14.29 -7.79 6.04
CA PRO A 113 14.26 -6.68 6.99
C PRO A 113 15.00 -5.43 6.49
N ASP A 114 14.55 -4.26 6.91
CA ASP A 114 15.16 -2.97 6.50
C ASP A 114 16.64 -2.84 6.86
N GLY A 115 17.05 -3.40 8.00
CA GLY A 115 18.47 -3.41 8.40
C GLY A 115 19.36 -4.15 7.40
N ASP A 116 18.83 -5.20 6.78
CA ASP A 116 19.55 -6.00 5.78
C ASP A 116 19.46 -5.35 4.39
N GLN A 117 18.32 -4.71 4.08
CA GLN A 117 18.04 -4.13 2.77
C GLN A 117 18.60 -2.71 2.60
N PHE A 118 18.44 -1.84 3.59
CA PHE A 118 18.80 -0.43 3.51
C PHE A 118 19.84 -0.03 4.57
N GLY A 119 20.04 -0.84 5.61
CA GLY A 119 20.94 -0.52 6.71
C GLY A 119 20.35 0.43 7.74
N PHE A 120 19.03 0.64 7.71
CA PHE A 120 18.27 1.38 8.71
C PHE A 120 17.46 0.42 9.57
N GLU A 121 17.13 0.82 10.80
CA GLU A 121 16.24 0.01 11.66
C GLU A 121 14.82 -0.08 11.09
N GLU A 122 14.40 0.95 10.37
CA GLU A 122 13.13 1.09 9.65
C GLU A 122 13.41 1.79 8.33
N PHE A 123 12.72 1.40 7.26
CA PHE A 123 12.73 2.07 5.97
C PHE A 123 11.51 1.65 5.16
N ALA A 124 10.54 2.54 4.95
CA ALA A 124 9.38 2.22 4.13
C ALA A 124 9.62 2.57 2.65
N GLN A 125 9.18 1.70 1.75
CA GLN A 125 9.01 1.97 0.32
C GLN A 125 7.54 2.32 0.04
N ASN A 126 7.29 3.22 -0.92
CA ASN A 126 5.94 3.47 -1.41
C ASN A 126 5.53 2.37 -2.39
N ALA A 127 4.26 2.34 -2.77
CA ALA A 127 3.75 1.24 -3.58
C ALA A 127 4.38 1.21 -4.98
N ASP A 128 4.66 2.38 -5.56
CA ASP A 128 5.19 2.49 -6.93
C ASP A 128 6.65 2.11 -7.03
N GLU A 129 7.47 2.38 -5.99
CA GLU A 129 8.85 1.88 -5.89
C GLU A 129 8.88 0.35 -5.92
N VAL A 130 8.05 -0.29 -5.09
CA VAL A 130 7.95 -1.76 -5.04
C VAL A 130 7.42 -2.32 -6.36
N ALA A 131 6.39 -1.71 -6.94
CA ALA A 131 5.83 -2.14 -8.22
C ALA A 131 6.83 -2.00 -9.38
N THR A 132 7.60 -0.91 -9.40
CA THR A 132 8.64 -0.65 -10.40
C THR A 132 9.77 -1.67 -10.28
N ALA A 133 10.23 -1.97 -9.07
CA ALA A 133 11.23 -3.01 -8.83
C ALA A 133 10.74 -4.39 -9.34
N ILE A 134 9.48 -4.75 -9.07
CA ILE A 134 8.89 -6.00 -9.59
C ILE A 134 8.86 -6.04 -11.12
N GLU A 135 8.51 -4.92 -11.78
CA GLU A 135 8.49 -4.87 -13.24
C GLU A 135 9.90 -5.00 -13.83
N GLN A 136 10.87 -4.26 -13.30
CA GLN A 136 12.22 -4.21 -13.86
C GLN A 136 13.03 -5.47 -13.57
N GLN A 137 12.88 -6.04 -12.37
CA GLN A 137 13.73 -7.15 -11.89
C GLN A 137 12.98 -8.49 -11.79
N GLY A 138 11.66 -8.47 -11.95
CA GLY A 138 10.79 -9.63 -11.81
C GLY A 138 10.40 -9.97 -10.37
N PHE A 139 11.00 -9.31 -9.38
CA PHE A 139 10.71 -9.39 -7.95
C PHE A 139 11.16 -8.10 -7.23
N ALA A 140 10.70 -7.87 -6.01
CA ALA A 140 11.19 -6.83 -5.11
C ALA A 140 11.64 -7.42 -3.76
N TYR A 141 12.33 -6.62 -2.96
CA TYR A 141 12.59 -6.90 -1.55
C TYR A 141 11.79 -5.92 -0.69
N GLY A 142 11.36 -6.37 0.48
CA GLY A 142 10.65 -5.55 1.44
C GLY A 142 10.16 -6.36 2.63
N ASP A 143 9.70 -5.70 3.67
CA ASP A 143 9.19 -6.30 4.90
C ASP A 143 7.66 -6.14 5.03
N CYS A 144 7.08 -6.11 6.24
CA CYS A 144 5.62 -6.13 6.34
C CYS A 144 4.95 -4.84 5.86
N GLU A 145 5.61 -3.70 6.05
CA GLU A 145 5.20 -2.37 5.66
C GLU A 145 5.04 -2.30 4.14
N ASP A 146 6.08 -2.70 3.41
CA ASP A 146 6.13 -2.65 1.95
C ASP A 146 5.04 -3.52 1.30
N TYR A 147 4.78 -4.71 1.87
CA TYR A 147 3.68 -5.56 1.41
C TYR A 147 2.34 -4.91 1.66
N ALA A 148 2.14 -4.32 2.84
CA ALA A 148 0.87 -3.72 3.24
C ALA A 148 0.53 -2.50 2.37
N ILE A 149 1.54 -1.67 2.09
CA ILE A 149 1.45 -0.47 1.24
C ILE A 149 1.14 -0.88 -0.20
N LEU A 150 1.91 -1.80 -0.79
CA LEU A 150 1.68 -2.27 -2.17
C LEU A 150 0.27 -2.87 -2.31
N LEU A 151 -0.12 -3.77 -1.41
CA LEU A 151 -1.43 -4.44 -1.48
C LEU A 151 -2.57 -3.45 -1.38
N ALA A 152 -2.50 -2.48 -0.46
CA ALA A 152 -3.55 -1.48 -0.30
C ALA A 152 -3.75 -0.68 -1.60
N VAL A 153 -2.67 -0.20 -2.21
CA VAL A 153 -2.74 0.58 -3.45
C VAL A 153 -3.21 -0.27 -4.64
N MET A 154 -2.71 -1.50 -4.77
CA MET A 154 -3.16 -2.42 -5.82
C MET A 154 -4.65 -2.77 -5.67
N TYR A 155 -5.14 -2.99 -4.44
CA TYR A 155 -6.56 -3.24 -4.21
C TYR A 155 -7.42 -2.03 -4.61
N LYS A 156 -6.99 -0.81 -4.24
CA LYS A 156 -7.64 0.42 -4.68
C LYS A 156 -7.71 0.54 -6.21
N GLY A 157 -6.58 0.36 -6.89
CA GLY A 157 -6.52 0.36 -8.35
C GLY A 157 -7.39 -0.73 -8.99
N ALA A 158 -7.59 -1.83 -8.27
CA ALA A 158 -8.45 -2.93 -8.66
C ALA A 158 -9.94 -2.74 -8.28
N SER A 159 -10.35 -1.53 -7.89
CA SER A 159 -11.70 -1.19 -7.43
C SER A 159 -12.16 -2.01 -6.22
N CYS A 160 -11.23 -2.49 -5.41
CA CYS A 160 -11.51 -3.06 -4.09
C CYS A 160 -11.33 -1.94 -3.05
N ARG A 161 -12.15 -1.94 -2.00
CA ARG A 161 -11.84 -1.13 -0.82
C ARG A 161 -10.78 -1.86 -0.01
N SER A 162 -9.85 -1.10 0.56
CA SER A 162 -8.75 -1.64 1.35
C SER A 162 -8.40 -0.71 2.50
N ALA A 163 -7.79 -1.27 3.53
CA ALA A 163 -7.28 -0.54 4.68
C ALA A 163 -5.88 -1.05 5.02
N ILE A 164 -5.07 -0.23 5.67
CA ILE A 164 -3.89 -0.74 6.39
C ILE A 164 -4.31 -1.00 7.84
N VAL A 165 -3.78 -2.05 8.43
CA VAL A 165 -3.99 -2.43 9.83
C VAL A 165 -2.64 -2.64 10.50
N LEU A 166 -2.52 -2.09 11.71
CA LEU A 166 -1.35 -2.23 12.57
C LEU A 166 -1.69 -3.16 13.74
N ALA A 167 -0.88 -4.20 13.87
CA ALA A 167 -0.78 -5.06 15.03
C ALA A 167 0.50 -4.73 15.82
N PRO A 168 0.65 -5.21 17.08
CA PRO A 168 1.77 -4.84 17.92
C PRO A 168 3.14 -5.05 17.29
N ASP A 169 3.30 -6.10 16.49
CA ASP A 169 4.53 -6.51 15.82
C ASP A 169 4.39 -6.68 14.30
N HIS A 170 3.37 -6.06 13.69
CA HIS A 170 3.12 -6.24 12.27
C HIS A 170 2.27 -5.15 11.61
N ALA A 171 2.55 -4.87 10.34
CA ALA A 171 1.65 -4.17 9.44
C ALA A 171 1.03 -5.15 8.43
N SER A 172 -0.25 -5.00 8.12
CA SER A 172 -0.93 -5.81 7.10
C SER A 172 -1.98 -4.97 6.37
N THR A 173 -2.52 -5.51 5.28
CA THR A 173 -3.67 -4.93 4.59
C THR A 173 -4.96 -5.64 5.03
N LEU A 174 -6.07 -4.91 5.01
CA LEU A 174 -7.42 -5.46 4.95
C LEU A 174 -8.01 -5.17 3.58
N VAL A 175 -8.79 -6.11 3.05
CA VAL A 175 -9.59 -5.90 1.83
C VAL A 175 -11.05 -6.17 2.12
N TYR A 176 -11.94 -5.29 1.65
CA TYR A 176 -13.37 -5.44 1.86
C TYR A 176 -13.97 -6.44 0.87
N LEU A 177 -14.33 -7.62 1.36
CA LEU A 177 -14.90 -8.72 0.58
C LEU A 177 -16.08 -9.34 1.35
N PRO A 178 -17.25 -8.68 1.38
CA PRO A 178 -18.40 -9.17 2.12
C PRO A 178 -18.82 -10.56 1.60
N GLY A 179 -18.92 -11.52 2.53
CA GLY A 179 -19.29 -12.90 2.21
C GLY A 179 -18.14 -13.80 1.73
N TYR A 180 -16.88 -13.34 1.78
CA TYR A 180 -15.72 -14.16 1.43
C TYR A 180 -15.55 -15.35 2.39
N LYS A 181 -15.78 -16.56 1.86
CA LYS A 181 -15.92 -17.79 2.67
C LYS A 181 -14.61 -18.43 3.10
N ARG A 182 -13.48 -18.03 2.51
CA ARG A 182 -12.16 -18.64 2.77
C ARG A 182 -11.41 -17.97 3.91
N ALA A 183 -11.90 -16.84 4.41
CA ALA A 183 -11.32 -16.19 5.58
C ALA A 183 -11.61 -16.99 6.85
N ASN A 184 -10.61 -17.12 7.72
CA ASN A 184 -10.80 -17.73 9.03
C ASN A 184 -11.53 -16.77 10.01
N ARG A 185 -11.55 -15.46 9.71
CA ARG A 185 -12.26 -14.41 10.44
C ARG A 185 -12.81 -13.37 9.46
N SER A 186 -14.03 -12.93 9.74
CA SER A 186 -14.60 -11.72 9.15
C SER A 186 -14.36 -10.57 10.13
N LEU A 187 -13.71 -9.52 9.67
CA LEU A 187 -13.36 -8.36 10.49
C LEU A 187 -14.36 -7.23 10.28
N CYS A 188 -14.37 -6.32 11.25
CA CYS A 188 -15.18 -5.11 11.24
C CYS A 188 -14.27 -3.90 11.38
N LEU A 189 -14.47 -2.91 10.50
CA LEU A 189 -13.81 -1.60 10.54
C LEU A 189 -14.92 -0.54 10.51
N ASP A 190 -14.89 0.40 11.45
CA ASP A 190 -15.89 1.47 11.59
C ASP A 190 -17.35 0.99 11.50
N ASP A 191 -17.66 -0.05 12.30
CA ASP A 191 -18.97 -0.72 12.35
C ASP A 191 -19.41 -1.46 11.07
N GLU A 192 -18.57 -1.49 10.03
CA GLU A 192 -18.81 -2.22 8.81
C GLU A 192 -18.12 -3.59 8.82
N SER A 193 -18.89 -4.67 8.66
CA SER A 193 -18.37 -6.04 8.59
C SER A 193 -18.10 -6.48 7.15
N GLY A 194 -17.12 -7.38 6.98
CA GLY A 194 -16.78 -7.95 5.67
C GLY A 194 -15.34 -7.70 5.25
N TRP A 195 -14.52 -7.16 6.15
CA TRP A 195 -13.10 -6.96 5.94
C TRP A 195 -12.34 -8.27 6.14
N VAL A 196 -11.38 -8.52 5.26
CA VAL A 196 -10.60 -9.76 5.19
C VAL A 196 -9.13 -9.42 5.36
N TRP A 197 -8.46 -10.15 6.26
CA TRP A 197 -7.02 -10.03 6.50
C TRP A 197 -6.19 -10.46 5.29
N ALA A 198 -5.27 -9.60 4.84
CA ALA A 198 -4.42 -9.83 3.68
C ALA A 198 -2.92 -9.68 4.05
N GLU A 199 -2.37 -10.72 4.68
CA GLU A 199 -0.94 -10.81 5.05
C GLU A 199 -0.18 -11.73 4.09
N ALA A 200 0.49 -11.12 3.12
CA ALA A 200 1.21 -11.82 2.05
C ALA A 200 2.70 -12.10 2.36
N THR A 201 3.17 -11.77 3.56
CA THR A 201 4.57 -11.95 4.00
C THR A 201 4.98 -13.44 4.09
N GLY A 202 4.04 -14.31 4.45
CA GLY A 202 4.25 -15.76 4.50
C GLY A 202 4.01 -16.44 3.15
N ARG A 203 4.99 -17.20 2.65
CA ARG A 203 4.88 -17.93 1.36
C ARG A 203 3.65 -18.84 1.24
N ASN A 204 3.17 -19.37 2.36
CA ASN A 204 2.03 -20.28 2.42
C ASN A 204 0.74 -19.62 2.93
N ASN A 205 0.77 -18.33 3.30
CA ASN A 205 -0.42 -17.63 3.77
C ASN A 205 -1.42 -17.55 2.63
N ALA A 206 -2.69 -17.79 2.93
CA ALA A 206 -3.79 -17.54 2.01
C ALA A 206 -4.48 -16.22 2.35
N LEU A 207 -5.10 -15.58 1.37
CA LEU A 207 -5.98 -14.44 1.64
C LEU A 207 -7.05 -14.85 2.68
N GLY A 208 -7.23 -14.01 3.69
CA GLY A 208 -8.16 -14.24 4.79
C GLY A 208 -7.65 -15.14 5.90
N TRP A 209 -6.39 -15.58 5.87
CA TRP A 209 -5.75 -16.21 7.01
C TRP A 209 -5.23 -15.15 7.97
N MET A 210 -5.94 -14.90 9.06
CA MET A 210 -5.48 -14.06 10.17
C MET A 210 -4.72 -14.91 11.21
N PRO A 211 -3.52 -14.50 11.68
CA PRO A 211 -2.84 -15.16 12.79
C PRO A 211 -3.66 -15.17 14.08
N GLU A 212 -3.68 -16.30 14.79
CA GLU A 212 -4.45 -16.45 16.04
C GLU A 212 -4.06 -15.42 17.11
N ARG A 213 -2.77 -15.03 17.16
CA ARG A 213 -2.25 -14.05 18.12
C ARG A 213 -2.89 -12.66 18.01
N TYR A 214 -3.49 -12.33 16.87
CA TYR A 214 -4.18 -11.06 16.65
C TYR A 214 -5.69 -11.17 16.82
N MET A 215 -6.24 -12.38 16.96
CA MET A 215 -7.67 -12.57 17.12
C MET A 215 -8.14 -12.11 18.50
N GLY A 216 -9.20 -11.29 18.54
CA GLY A 216 -9.72 -10.73 19.79
C GLY A 216 -8.87 -9.60 20.37
N VAL A 217 -7.83 -9.18 19.64
CA VAL A 217 -6.99 -8.04 19.98
C VAL A 217 -7.57 -6.78 19.31
N GLN A 218 -7.59 -5.66 20.03
CA GLN A 218 -8.02 -4.38 19.47
C GLN A 218 -6.90 -3.81 18.59
N LEU A 219 -7.02 -3.94 17.27
CA LEU A 219 -6.07 -3.40 16.29
C LEU A 219 -6.45 -1.96 15.88
N VAL A 220 -5.49 -1.25 15.29
CA VAL A 220 -5.73 0.07 14.69
C VAL A 220 -5.67 -0.08 13.18
N ALA A 221 -6.67 0.45 12.46
CA ALA A 221 -6.72 0.38 11.02
C ALA A 221 -7.20 1.71 10.43
N CYS A 222 -6.81 1.97 9.20
CA CYS A 222 -7.20 3.16 8.44
C CYS A 222 -7.61 2.71 7.04
N GLU A 223 -8.87 2.94 6.66
CA GLU A 223 -9.31 2.74 5.29
C GLU A 223 -8.56 3.69 4.36
N VAL A 224 -8.02 3.13 3.28
CA VAL A 224 -7.28 3.88 2.28
C VAL A 224 -8.28 4.50 1.30
N THR A 225 -8.31 5.83 1.27
CA THR A 225 -9.12 6.63 0.35
C THR A 225 -8.29 7.04 -0.88
N ASP A 226 -8.94 7.56 -1.93
CA ASP A 226 -8.24 8.08 -3.12
C ASP A 226 -7.66 9.49 -2.88
N GLU A 227 -7.18 9.74 -1.67
CA GLU A 227 -6.49 10.96 -1.29
C GLU A 227 -5.12 11.00 -1.94
N ALA A 228 -4.77 12.14 -2.55
CA ALA A 228 -3.43 12.40 -3.06
C ALA A 228 -2.67 13.24 -2.05
N LEU A 229 -1.40 12.89 -1.82
CA LEU A 229 -0.48 13.81 -1.16
C LEU A 229 -0.21 15.02 -2.04
N THR A 230 -0.31 16.20 -1.43
CA THR A 230 0.01 17.45 -2.10
C THR A 230 1.37 17.92 -1.61
N THR A 231 2.28 18.21 -2.54
CA THR A 231 3.56 18.86 -2.22
C THR A 231 3.34 20.37 -2.30
N PRO A 232 3.43 21.14 -1.21
CA PRO A 232 3.32 22.59 -1.27
C PRO A 232 4.51 23.20 -2.04
N GLN A 233 5.70 22.61 -1.89
CA GLN A 233 6.93 22.94 -2.59
C GLN A 233 7.97 21.83 -2.35
N PRO A 234 8.78 21.42 -3.34
CA PRO A 234 9.85 20.44 -3.11
C PRO A 234 10.82 20.96 -2.05
N PRO A 235 11.32 20.10 -1.15
CA PRO A 235 12.25 20.50 -0.11
C PRO A 235 13.53 21.07 -0.75
N ALA A 236 13.98 22.23 -0.26
CA ALA A 236 15.20 22.90 -0.75
C ALA A 236 16.50 22.23 -0.23
N LYS A 237 16.47 20.90 -0.09
CA LYS A 237 17.54 20.09 0.49
C LYS A 237 18.27 19.34 -0.63
N SER A 238 19.55 19.03 -0.39
CA SER A 238 20.33 18.29 -1.38
C SER A 238 19.90 16.81 -1.38
N PRO A 239 19.68 16.21 -2.55
CA PRO A 239 19.36 14.79 -2.64
C PRO A 239 20.44 13.92 -1.99
N ALA A 240 20.01 12.90 -1.27
CA ALA A 240 20.80 11.82 -0.72
C ALA A 240 20.51 10.53 -1.52
N THR A 241 21.50 9.64 -1.58
CA THR A 241 21.33 8.33 -2.22
C THR A 241 21.25 7.26 -1.15
N VAL A 242 20.09 6.62 -1.03
CA VAL A 242 19.93 5.40 -0.23
C VAL A 242 20.33 4.21 -1.08
N ILE A 243 21.36 3.47 -0.63
CA ILE A 243 21.85 2.30 -1.36
C ILE A 243 21.12 1.06 -0.85
N GLN A 244 20.35 0.41 -1.72
CA GLN A 244 19.82 -0.92 -1.47
C GLN A 244 20.97 -1.94 -1.44
N LYS A 245 21.17 -2.59 -0.29
CA LYS A 245 22.13 -3.67 -0.08
C LYS A 245 21.47 -5.00 -0.43
N GLY A 246 22.23 -5.89 -1.09
CA GLY A 246 21.81 -7.28 -1.27
C GLY A 246 21.87 -8.01 0.08
N GLY A 247 20.75 -8.58 0.51
CA GLY A 247 20.53 -9.06 1.88
C GLY A 247 21.64 -9.95 2.44
N ALA A 248 22.16 -9.56 3.61
CA ALA A 248 22.94 -10.41 4.49
C ALA A 248 22.05 -10.75 5.69
N ALA A 249 21.74 -12.03 5.91
CA ALA A 249 20.72 -12.47 6.86
C ALA A 249 21.03 -12.05 8.31
N GLY A 250 20.29 -11.07 8.83
CA GLY A 250 20.20 -10.71 10.23
C GLY A 250 18.72 -10.63 10.67
N VAL A 251 18.36 -11.29 11.77
CA VAL A 251 17.01 -11.14 12.34
C VAL A 251 17.02 -9.89 13.22
N ASN A 252 16.66 -8.74 12.65
CA ASN A 252 16.40 -7.52 13.41
C ASN A 252 14.88 -7.38 13.58
N ILE A 253 14.41 -7.35 14.83
CA ILE A 253 13.02 -7.01 15.14
C ILE A 253 12.94 -5.49 15.18
N SER A 254 12.05 -4.93 14.38
CA SER A 254 11.84 -3.49 14.25
C SER A 254 11.50 -2.85 15.63
N PRO A 255 12.19 -1.76 16.04
CA PRO A 255 11.92 -1.06 17.30
C PRO A 255 10.56 -0.36 17.30
N PHE A 256 9.99 -0.04 16.13
CA PHE A 256 8.65 0.55 16.01
C PHE A 256 7.57 -0.29 16.70
N PHE A 257 7.59 -1.59 16.48
CA PHE A 257 6.62 -2.52 17.06
C PHE A 257 6.69 -2.58 18.59
N SER A 258 7.87 -2.36 19.15
CA SER A 258 8.04 -2.21 20.60
C SER A 258 7.30 -0.98 21.15
N VAL A 259 7.26 0.12 20.38
CA VAL A 259 6.55 1.35 20.75
C VAL A 259 5.05 1.18 20.62
N ILE A 260 4.54 0.53 19.57
CA ILE A 260 3.10 0.22 19.45
C ILE A 260 2.63 -0.61 20.64
N ALA A 261 3.36 -1.69 20.95
CA ALA A 261 3.02 -2.55 22.08
C ALA A 261 2.97 -1.76 23.40
N LEU A 262 3.91 -0.82 23.62
CA LEU A 262 3.92 0.04 24.79
C LEU A 262 2.73 1.03 24.82
N MET A 263 2.42 1.66 23.69
CA MET A 263 1.27 2.57 23.58
C MET A 263 -0.04 1.86 23.96
N TRP A 264 -0.17 0.59 23.61
CA TRP A 264 -1.33 -0.23 23.95
C TRP A 264 -1.36 -0.66 25.42
N LEU A 265 -0.21 -0.99 26.01
CA LEU A 265 -0.13 -1.23 27.45
C LEU A 265 -0.59 0.01 28.24
N LEU A 266 -0.15 1.20 27.84
CA LEU A 266 -0.52 2.45 28.50
C LEU A 266 -2.03 2.78 28.38
N SER A 267 -2.66 2.47 27.24
CA SER A 267 -4.10 2.70 27.04
C SER A 267 -4.96 1.75 27.90
N LEU A 268 -4.49 0.53 28.16
CA LEU A 268 -5.16 -0.44 29.06
C LEU A 268 -5.16 0.03 30.52
N PHE A 269 -4.12 0.71 30.99
CA PHE A 269 -4.07 1.28 32.34
C PHE A 269 -4.98 2.50 32.51
N ARG A 270 -5.26 3.24 31.44
CA ARG A 270 -6.10 4.44 31.48
C ARG A 270 -7.61 4.14 31.51
N ARG A 271 -8.04 2.96 31.03
CA ARG A 271 -9.45 2.49 31.12
C ARG A 271 -9.86 1.94 32.49
N ARG A 272 -8.94 1.82 33.45
CA ARG A 272 -9.19 1.32 34.82
C ARG A 272 -9.21 2.41 35.90
N ARG A 273 -9.36 3.68 35.53
CA ARG A 273 -9.57 4.80 36.47
C ARG A 273 -10.87 5.53 36.15
#